data_AF-A0A948YZP8-F1
#
_entry.id   AF-A0A948YZP8-F1
#
_cell.length_a   1.000
_cell.length_b   1.000
_cell.length_c   1.000
_cell.angle_alpha   90.00
_cell.angle_beta   90.00
_cell.angle_gamma   90.00
#
_symmetry.space_group_name_H-M   'P 1'
#
loop_
_entity.id
_entity.type
_entity.pdbx_description
1 polymer ?
#
loop_
_entity_poly.entity_id
_entity_poly.type
_entity_poly.pdbx_seq_one_letter_code
_entity_poly.pdbx_strand_id
1 'polypeptide(L)'
;MTKGKGKKKYKMLTWRKLFPFICLVSCFTLDAYAAKDKSSNVTIKTGQSCVTSECHPTMGKDKFVHGPVATSDCSFCHRQDKKDRHTFQPIKNVEALCYECHEKLNTSVGVHKPVTDGKCTKCHDPHQSANQFQLKEVQTGGLG
;
A
#
# COMPACT_ATOMS: atom_id res chain seq x y z
N MET A 1 -17.64 -41.24 -30.29
CA MET A 1 -17.59 -42.32 -29.28
C MET A 1 -16.18 -42.39 -28.70
N THR A 2 -15.92 -41.73 -27.57
CA THR A 2 -15.96 -42.25 -26.19
C THR A 2 -14.93 -43.36 -25.90
N LYS A 3 -13.91 -43.03 -25.09
CA LYS A 3 -13.57 -43.74 -23.85
C LYS A 3 -12.44 -43.02 -23.11
N GLY A 4 -12.82 -42.28 -22.07
CA GLY A 4 -11.94 -42.04 -20.94
C GLY A 4 -11.91 -43.25 -20.01
N LYS A 5 -10.88 -43.31 -19.16
CA LYS A 5 -10.95 -43.56 -17.70
C LYS A 5 -9.55 -43.89 -17.17
N GLY A 6 -9.21 -43.30 -16.03
CA GLY A 6 -8.03 -43.70 -15.27
C GLY A 6 -7.76 -42.93 -13.98
N LYS A 7 -8.79 -42.50 -13.22
CA LYS A 7 -8.57 -42.00 -11.85
C LYS A 7 -8.61 -43.17 -10.87
N LYS A 8 -7.47 -43.45 -10.23
CA LYS A 8 -7.31 -44.47 -9.18
C LYS A 8 -8.12 -44.07 -7.95
N LYS A 9 -8.94 -44.99 -7.45
CA LYS A 9 -9.73 -44.86 -6.23
C LYS A 9 -8.91 -45.41 -5.06
N TYR A 10 -8.64 -44.59 -4.04
CA TYR A 10 -8.07 -45.05 -2.78
C TYR A 10 -9.21 -45.33 -1.80
N LYS A 11 -9.23 -46.57 -1.26
CA LYS A 11 -10.22 -47.05 -0.28
C LYS A 11 -10.00 -46.33 1.06
N MET A 12 -11.01 -45.57 1.49
CA MET A 12 -11.09 -45.06 2.86
C MET A 12 -11.45 -46.22 3.80
N LEU A 13 -10.52 -46.58 4.69
CA LEU A 13 -10.72 -47.57 5.73
C LEU A 13 -11.27 -46.89 6.98
N THR A 14 -12.47 -47.27 7.38
CA THR A 14 -13.27 -46.64 8.44
C THR A 14 -12.78 -47.06 9.82
N TRP A 15 -11.99 -46.23 10.48
CA TRP A 15 -11.62 -46.39 11.90
C TRP A 15 -12.72 -45.76 12.77
N ARG A 16 -13.86 -46.46 12.86
CA ARG A 16 -14.98 -46.06 13.71
C ARG A 16 -15.36 -47.22 14.59
N LYS A 17 -14.72 -47.31 15.76
CA LYS A 17 -15.23 -47.87 17.03
C LYS A 17 -14.09 -47.94 18.07
N LEU A 18 -14.45 -47.63 19.32
CA LEU A 18 -13.62 -47.52 20.55
C LEU A 18 -12.88 -46.20 20.77
N PHE A 19 -13.55 -45.24 21.38
CA PHE A 19 -13.10 -44.52 22.60
C PHE A 19 -14.30 -43.71 23.14
N PRO A 20 -15.09 -44.25 24.09
CA PRO A 20 -16.00 -43.46 24.91
C PRO A 20 -15.23 -42.85 26.08
N PHE A 21 -15.70 -41.71 26.61
CA PHE A 21 -15.04 -40.83 27.61
C PHE A 21 -13.98 -39.87 27.04
N ILE A 22 -14.43 -38.70 26.60
CA ILE A 22 -14.08 -37.40 27.22
C ILE A 22 -15.13 -36.40 26.71
N CYS A 23 -15.92 -35.93 27.67
CA CYS A 23 -16.84 -34.82 27.54
C CYS A 23 -16.11 -33.54 27.08
N LEU A 24 -16.85 -32.71 26.32
CA LEU A 24 -16.82 -31.25 26.48
C LEU A 24 -15.45 -30.57 26.37
N VAL A 25 -14.87 -30.54 25.18
CA VAL A 25 -14.06 -29.37 24.77
C VAL A 25 -14.76 -28.72 23.58
N SER A 26 -15.74 -27.92 23.97
CA SER A 26 -16.21 -26.68 23.35
C SER A 26 -15.57 -26.28 22.02
N CYS A 27 -16.43 -25.94 21.06
CA CYS A 27 -16.20 -24.84 20.14
C CYS A 27 -14.84 -24.87 19.41
N PHE A 28 -14.82 -25.51 18.24
CA PHE A 28 -14.11 -24.88 17.12
C PHE A 28 -14.86 -23.57 16.78
N THR A 29 -14.70 -22.55 17.64
CA THR A 29 -15.04 -21.19 17.29
C THR A 29 -14.20 -20.86 16.07
N LEU A 30 -14.90 -20.52 14.98
CA LEU A 30 -14.39 -19.51 14.07
C LEU A 30 -14.09 -18.28 14.92
N ASP A 31 -12.91 -18.20 15.52
CA ASP A 31 -12.36 -16.92 15.92
C ASP A 31 -12.01 -16.22 14.62
N ALA A 32 -13.01 -15.50 14.10
CA ALA A 32 -12.82 -14.38 13.22
C ALA A 32 -11.77 -13.50 13.88
N TYR A 33 -10.51 -13.68 13.49
CA TYR A 33 -9.40 -12.82 13.87
C TYR A 33 -9.68 -11.46 13.24
N ALA A 34 -10.50 -10.67 13.92
CA ALA A 34 -10.74 -9.28 13.60
C ALA A 34 -9.38 -8.59 13.64
N ALA A 35 -8.87 -8.24 12.46
CA ALA A 35 -7.66 -7.45 12.33
C ALA A 35 -7.89 -6.12 13.06
N LYS A 36 -7.32 -5.98 14.26
CA LYS A 36 -7.36 -4.74 15.04
C LYS A 36 -6.77 -3.62 14.21
N ASP A 37 -7.60 -2.66 13.83
CA ASP A 37 -7.22 -1.44 13.18
C ASP A 37 -6.43 -0.56 14.14
N LYS A 38 -5.12 -0.47 13.94
CA LYS A 38 -4.21 0.37 14.77
C LYS A 38 -4.28 1.86 14.44
N SER A 39 -5.35 2.32 13.79
CA SER A 39 -5.44 3.70 13.31
C SER A 39 -6.24 4.53 14.31
N SER A 40 -5.56 5.52 14.89
CA SER A 40 -6.12 6.43 15.89
C SER A 40 -7.29 7.20 15.32
N ASN A 41 -8.32 7.42 16.15
CA ASN A 41 -9.40 8.33 15.82
C ASN A 41 -8.84 9.76 15.80
N VAL A 42 -9.03 10.49 14.70
CA VAL A 42 -8.57 11.88 14.55
C VAL A 42 -9.74 12.76 14.18
N THR A 43 -9.99 13.77 15.02
CA THR A 43 -10.96 14.84 14.76
C THR A 43 -10.19 16.08 14.30
N ILE A 44 -10.28 16.41 13.01
CA ILE A 44 -9.72 17.65 12.45
C ILE A 44 -10.71 18.79 12.72
N LYS A 45 -10.27 19.84 13.42
CA LYS A 45 -11.12 21.02 13.67
C LYS A 45 -11.40 21.77 12.35
N THR A 46 -12.53 22.46 12.26
CA THR A 46 -12.87 23.28 11.08
C THR A 46 -11.75 24.29 10.80
N GLY A 47 -11.16 24.23 9.60
CA GLY A 47 -10.05 25.08 9.18
C GLY A 47 -8.65 24.61 9.60
N GLN A 48 -8.53 23.49 10.30
CA GLN A 48 -7.23 22.92 10.68
C GLN A 48 -6.60 22.17 9.49
N SER A 49 -5.39 22.58 9.11
CA SER A 49 -4.57 21.87 8.11
C SER A 49 -4.02 20.56 8.67
N CYS A 50 -3.67 19.62 7.80
CA CYS A 50 -2.93 18.42 8.17
C CYS A 50 -1.49 18.75 8.61
N VAL A 51 -0.92 19.86 8.12
CA VAL A 51 0.47 20.28 8.37
C VAL A 51 0.49 21.34 9.48
N THR A 52 0.59 20.88 10.72
CA THR A 52 0.77 21.71 11.91
C THR A 52 1.97 21.23 12.71
N SER A 53 2.39 22.02 13.71
CA SER A 53 3.41 21.60 14.69
C SER A 53 3.00 20.33 15.46
N GLU A 54 1.70 20.07 15.59
CA GLU A 54 1.15 18.96 16.37
C GLU A 54 0.97 17.68 15.54
N CYS A 55 0.74 17.79 14.23
CA CYS A 55 0.32 16.64 13.41
C CYS A 55 1.38 16.20 12.38
N HIS A 56 1.70 17.00 11.38
CA HIS A 56 2.74 16.68 10.38
C HIS A 56 3.78 17.80 10.31
N PRO A 57 4.60 17.99 11.36
CA PRO A 57 5.45 19.17 11.51
C PRO A 57 6.57 19.26 10.48
N THR A 58 6.85 18.19 9.74
CA THR A 58 7.94 18.13 8.75
C THR A 58 7.46 18.03 7.31
N MET A 59 6.15 17.85 7.07
CA MET A 59 5.60 17.70 5.72
C MET A 59 5.65 19.04 4.97
N GLY A 60 6.12 19.00 3.73
CA GLY A 60 6.29 20.19 2.88
C GLY A 60 7.39 21.16 3.32
N LYS A 61 8.37 20.70 4.11
CA LYS A 61 9.45 21.55 4.66
C LYS A 61 10.86 21.22 4.13
N ASP A 62 11.00 20.20 3.29
CA ASP A 62 12.30 19.87 2.70
C ASP A 62 12.66 20.83 1.55
N LYS A 63 13.91 20.75 1.07
CA LYS A 63 14.43 21.67 0.04
C LYS A 63 13.68 21.58 -1.29
N PHE A 64 13.27 20.37 -1.68
CA PHE A 64 12.56 20.13 -2.93
C PHE A 64 11.21 19.47 -2.63
N VAL A 65 10.20 20.30 -2.37
CA VAL A 65 8.82 19.87 -2.16
C VAL A 65 8.12 19.64 -3.49
N HIS A 66 7.36 18.56 -3.59
CA HIS A 66 6.55 18.25 -4.77
C HIS A 66 5.32 19.18 -4.85
N GLY A 67 4.96 19.62 -6.05
CA GLY A 67 3.93 20.66 -6.28
C GLY A 67 2.62 20.47 -5.49
N PRO A 68 1.95 19.31 -5.57
CA PRO A 68 0.72 19.07 -4.82
C PRO A 68 0.89 19.18 -3.30
N VAL A 69 2.06 18.83 -2.77
CA VAL A 69 2.38 18.98 -1.34
C VAL A 69 2.64 20.45 -0.99
N ALA A 70 3.34 21.18 -1.84
CA ALA A 70 3.61 22.61 -1.65
C ALA A 70 2.31 23.43 -1.60
N THR A 71 1.28 23.01 -2.33
CA THR A 71 -0.05 23.64 -2.33
C THR A 71 -1.03 23.03 -1.33
N SER A 72 -0.59 22.08 -0.49
CA SER A 72 -1.43 21.35 0.48
C SER A 72 -2.63 20.60 -0.14
N ASP A 73 -2.56 20.23 -1.41
CA ASP A 73 -3.60 19.45 -2.10
C ASP A 73 -3.34 17.95 -1.96
N CYS A 74 -3.45 17.45 -0.73
CA CYS A 74 -3.26 16.04 -0.43
C CYS A 74 -4.30 15.15 -1.14
N SER A 75 -5.50 15.69 -1.39
CA SER A 75 -6.63 14.99 -1.99
C SER A 75 -6.38 14.52 -3.42
N PHE A 76 -5.47 15.18 -4.13
CA PHE A 76 -5.12 14.79 -5.49
C PHE A 76 -4.51 13.37 -5.55
N CYS A 77 -3.80 12.96 -4.50
CA CYS A 77 -3.17 11.64 -4.42
C CYS A 77 -3.83 10.74 -3.38
N HIS A 78 -4.35 11.30 -2.28
CA HIS A 78 -4.84 10.55 -1.15
C HIS A 78 -6.34 10.76 -0.90
N ARG A 79 -7.00 9.70 -0.45
CA ARG A 79 -8.35 9.77 0.15
C ARG A 79 -8.33 9.23 1.56
N GLN A 80 -9.19 9.81 2.40
CA GLN A 80 -9.50 9.26 3.71
C GLN A 80 -10.67 8.29 3.57
N ASP A 81 -10.47 7.02 3.93
CA ASP A 81 -11.52 6.00 3.75
C ASP A 81 -12.68 6.17 4.74
N LYS A 82 -12.38 6.67 5.95
CA LYS A 82 -13.36 6.92 7.01
C LYS A 82 -13.07 8.27 7.65
N LYS A 83 -14.10 9.12 7.81
CA LYS A 83 -13.99 10.52 8.26
C LYS A 83 -13.26 10.70 9.59
N ASP A 84 -13.30 9.71 10.46
CA ASP A 84 -12.75 9.73 11.81
C ASP A 84 -11.43 8.95 11.95
N ARG A 85 -10.90 8.34 10.87
CA ARG A 85 -9.67 7.54 10.93
C ARG A 85 -8.51 8.28 10.29
N HIS A 86 -7.37 8.35 10.96
CA HIS A 86 -6.13 8.88 10.38
C HIS A 86 -5.48 7.84 9.46
N THR A 87 -6.16 7.52 8.36
CA THR A 87 -5.69 6.54 7.36
C THR A 87 -6.03 7.07 5.99
N PHE A 88 -4.98 7.25 5.20
CA PHE A 88 -5.04 7.82 3.86
C PHE A 88 -4.50 6.82 2.86
N GLN A 89 -5.31 6.47 1.88
CA GLN A 89 -4.93 5.57 0.81
C GLN A 89 -4.69 6.36 -0.48
N PRO A 90 -3.72 5.96 -1.29
CA PRO A 90 -3.62 6.45 -2.66
C PRO A 90 -4.96 6.25 -3.40
N ILE A 91 -5.39 7.25 -4.17
CA ILE A 91 -6.66 7.16 -4.92
C ILE A 91 -6.54 6.23 -6.14
N LYS A 92 -5.33 6.07 -6.68
CA LYS A 92 -4.96 5.12 -7.74
C LYS A 92 -3.66 4.44 -7.35
N ASN A 93 -3.22 3.46 -8.15
CA ASN A 93 -1.85 2.95 -8.00
C ASN A 93 -0.84 4.08 -8.28
N VAL A 94 0.36 3.95 -7.70
CA VAL A 94 1.39 5.00 -7.72
C VAL A 94 1.79 5.39 -9.14
N GLU A 95 2.02 4.42 -10.02
CA GLU A 95 2.38 4.66 -11.42
C GLU A 95 1.34 5.53 -12.13
N ALA A 96 0.05 5.15 -12.01
CA ALA A 96 -1.04 5.88 -12.62
C ALA A 96 -1.12 7.32 -12.10
N LEU A 97 -0.94 7.54 -10.79
CA LEU A 97 -0.92 8.89 -10.21
C LEU A 97 0.19 9.74 -10.81
N CYS A 98 1.41 9.21 -10.93
CA CYS A 98 2.53 9.93 -11.52
C CYS A 98 2.22 10.38 -12.95
N TYR A 99 1.59 9.50 -13.74
CA TYR A 99 1.27 9.77 -15.14
C TYR A 99 -0.01 10.58 -15.37
N GLU A 100 -0.71 11.03 -14.33
CA GLU A 100 -1.76 12.06 -14.49
C GLU A 100 -1.16 13.41 -14.92
N CYS A 101 0.12 13.66 -14.62
CA CYS A 101 0.81 14.91 -14.93
C CYS A 101 2.16 14.71 -15.62
N HIS A 102 2.90 13.66 -15.29
CA HIS A 102 4.18 13.38 -15.92
C HIS A 102 4.01 12.56 -17.20
N GLU A 103 4.80 12.88 -18.22
CA GLU A 103 4.85 12.08 -19.43
C GLU A 103 5.31 10.64 -19.13
N LYS A 104 4.73 9.68 -19.86
CA LYS A 104 5.11 8.28 -19.73
C LYS A 104 6.50 8.05 -20.31
N LEU A 105 7.47 7.83 -19.42
CA LEU A 105 8.85 7.54 -19.81
C LEU A 105 9.10 6.04 -20.03
N ASN A 106 8.15 5.16 -19.70
CA ASN A 106 8.32 3.70 -19.77
C ASN A 106 8.43 3.12 -21.20
N THR A 107 8.26 3.94 -22.23
CA THR A 107 8.37 3.54 -23.65
C THR A 107 9.69 3.95 -24.30
N SER A 108 10.55 4.69 -23.60
CA SER A 108 11.83 5.14 -24.15
C SER A 108 12.88 4.02 -24.19
N VAL A 109 13.80 4.09 -25.15
CA VAL A 109 14.93 3.15 -25.23
C VAL A 109 15.90 3.41 -24.06
N GLY A 110 16.37 2.36 -23.40
CA GLY A 110 17.35 2.46 -22.30
C GLY A 110 16.75 2.81 -20.93
N VAL A 111 15.43 2.74 -20.77
CA VAL A 111 14.76 3.05 -19.50
C VAL A 111 15.08 2.00 -18.44
N HIS A 112 15.46 2.46 -17.25
CA HIS A 112 15.76 1.58 -16.13
C HIS A 112 14.51 0.82 -15.68
N LYS A 113 14.69 -0.46 -15.33
CA LYS A 113 13.62 -1.39 -14.95
C LYS A 113 12.62 -0.86 -13.90
N PRO A 114 13.01 -0.10 -12.85
CA PRO A 114 12.03 0.46 -11.92
C PRO A 114 11.01 1.38 -12.58
N VAL A 115 11.39 2.13 -13.61
CA VAL A 115 10.48 3.03 -14.34
C VAL A 115 9.52 2.22 -15.22
N THR A 116 10.02 1.19 -15.91
CA THR A 116 9.15 0.30 -16.71
C THR A 116 8.17 -0.48 -15.85
N ASP A 117 8.55 -0.81 -14.61
CA ASP A 117 7.71 -1.53 -13.64
C ASP A 117 6.77 -0.59 -12.85
N GLY A 118 6.73 0.71 -13.14
CA GLY A 118 5.89 1.68 -12.41
C GLY A 118 6.33 1.94 -10.97
N LYS A 119 7.56 1.57 -10.60
CA LYS A 119 8.13 1.66 -9.25
C LYS A 119 8.81 3.02 -9.02
N CYS A 120 8.12 4.11 -9.35
CA CYS A 120 8.62 5.49 -9.28
C CYS A 120 9.23 5.81 -7.90
N THR A 121 8.59 5.33 -6.83
CA THR A 121 8.98 5.63 -5.45
C THR A 121 10.15 4.79 -4.94
N LYS A 122 10.78 3.96 -5.78
CA LYS A 122 12.04 3.29 -5.42
C LYS A 122 13.16 4.30 -5.25
N CYS A 123 13.17 5.34 -6.07
CA CYS A 123 14.18 6.41 -6.01
C CYS A 123 13.57 7.76 -5.65
N HIS A 124 12.31 8.02 -6.02
CA HIS A 124 11.66 9.30 -5.73
C HIS A 124 10.85 9.26 -4.43
N ASP A 125 10.82 10.38 -3.71
CA ASP A 125 9.84 10.66 -2.67
C ASP A 125 8.70 11.50 -3.26
N PRO A 126 7.44 11.04 -3.25
CA PRO A 126 6.34 11.76 -3.88
C PRO A 126 5.91 13.01 -3.12
N HIS A 127 6.46 13.27 -1.93
CA HIS A 127 6.13 14.44 -1.13
C HIS A 127 7.23 15.49 -1.19
N GLN A 128 8.46 15.09 -0.85
CA GLN A 128 9.57 16.03 -0.70
C GLN A 128 10.91 15.31 -0.57
N SER A 129 12.00 16.00 -0.90
CA SER A 129 13.37 15.53 -0.61
C SER A 129 14.36 16.69 -0.44
N ALA A 130 15.48 16.41 0.22
CA ALA A 130 16.65 17.28 0.26
C ALA A 130 17.38 17.35 -1.09
N ASN A 131 17.13 16.40 -1.99
CA ASN A 131 17.81 16.28 -3.29
C ASN A 131 16.90 16.69 -4.46
N GLN A 132 17.53 17.21 -5.52
CA GLN A 132 16.82 17.59 -6.75
C GLN A 132 16.03 16.41 -7.33
N PHE A 133 14.96 16.72 -8.05
CA PHE A 133 14.03 15.75 -8.63
C PHE A 133 13.38 14.83 -7.58
N GLN A 134 13.29 15.27 -6.32
CA GLN A 134 12.72 14.51 -5.22
C GLN A 134 13.41 13.14 -5.01
N LEU A 135 14.70 13.03 -5.31
CA LEU A 135 15.43 11.77 -5.13
C LEU A 135 15.70 11.51 -3.65
N LYS A 136 15.49 10.28 -3.18
CA LYS A 136 15.77 9.90 -1.79
C LYS A 136 17.25 10.00 -1.43
N GLU A 137 18.12 9.83 -2.42
CA GLU A 137 19.57 9.89 -2.27
C GLU A 137 20.19 10.63 -3.46
N VAL A 138 21.34 11.26 -3.23
CA VAL A 138 22.14 11.86 -4.31
C VAL A 138 22.76 10.74 -5.13
N GLN A 139 22.50 10.69 -6.44
CA GLN A 139 23.19 9.75 -7.32
C GLN A 139 24.62 10.26 -7.57
N THR A 140 25.58 9.80 -6.78
CA THR A 140 27.00 10.21 -6.87
C THR A 140 27.76 9.48 -7.99
N GLY A 141 27.11 9.07 -9.08
CA GLY A 141 27.71 8.13 -10.05
C GLY A 141 27.26 8.28 -11.50
N GLY A 142 26.98 9.50 -11.98
CA GLY A 142 26.44 9.74 -13.32
C GLY A 142 27.12 10.86 -14.11
N LEU A 143 28.39 11.16 -13.82
CA LEU A 143 29.26 11.93 -14.73
C LEU A 143 30.40 11.01 -15.15
N GLY A 144 30.16 10.27 -16.23
CA GLY A 144 31.13 9.44 -16.94
C GLY A 144 30.67 9.29 -18.37
#